data_AF-A0A0U3FQ90-F1
#
_entry.id   AF-A0A0U3FQ90-F1
#
_cell.length_a   1.000
_cell.length_b   1.000
_cell.length_c   1.000
_cell.angle_alpha   90.00
_cell.angle_beta   90.00
_cell.angle_gamma   90.00
#
_symmetry.space_group_name_H-M   'P 1'
#
loop_
_entity.id
_entity.type
_entity.pdbx_description
1 polymer ?
#
loop_
_entity_poly.entity_id
_entity_poly.type
_entity_poly.pdbx_seq_one_letter_code
_entity_poly.pdbx_strand_id
1 'polypeptide(L)'
;MPEYTAKVYRKDNTVYLILIRGKRREYIHRCIGFVINGNEIKSIDGKVEARLPFDVDPEIVIRALQTIGDWFIKRLSQGRGRIGYLTEIAIKHVVYMLCKEEKKKQGIKQTECLKQSEVKTSRGKVTWKAIYQLYSNASDLEKSLSEPNYWEGELPEECTVQVSETSSDK
;
A
#
# COMPACT_ATOMS: atom_id res chain seq x y z
N MET A 1 -10.51 -7.25 23.00
CA MET A 1 -9.95 -6.45 21.89
C MET A 1 -10.44 -7.01 20.58
N PRO A 2 -10.77 -6.16 19.58
CA PRO A 2 -10.99 -6.61 18.21
C PRO A 2 -9.71 -7.24 17.65
N GLU A 3 -9.86 -8.32 16.90
CA GLU A 3 -8.78 -8.95 16.14
C GLU A 3 -8.85 -8.44 14.69
N TYR A 4 -7.68 -8.21 14.12
CA TYR A 4 -7.54 -7.67 12.78
C TYR A 4 -6.61 -8.54 11.97
N THR A 5 -6.98 -8.76 10.72
CA THR A 5 -6.20 -9.54 9.76
C THR A 5 -5.95 -8.69 8.51
N ALA A 6 -4.76 -8.79 7.95
CA ALA A 6 -4.42 -8.22 6.66
C ALA A 6 -4.36 -9.35 5.63
N LYS A 7 -5.10 -9.19 4.55
CA LYS A 7 -5.01 -10.05 3.37
C LYS A 7 -4.72 -9.22 2.14
N VAL A 8 -4.11 -9.84 1.14
CA VAL A 8 -3.85 -9.22 -0.16
C VAL A 8 -4.58 -9.95 -1.27
N TYR A 9 -4.89 -9.23 -2.33
CA TYR A 9 -5.57 -9.77 -3.49
C TYR A 9 -5.06 -9.11 -4.76
N ARG A 10 -5.04 -9.83 -5.87
CA ARG A 10 -4.69 -9.29 -7.18
C ARG A 10 -5.77 -9.64 -8.19
N LYS A 11 -6.20 -8.63 -8.94
CA LYS A 11 -7.07 -8.76 -10.10
C LYS A 11 -6.45 -7.97 -11.25
N ASP A 12 -6.10 -8.67 -12.32
CA ASP A 12 -5.43 -8.09 -13.48
C ASP A 12 -4.15 -7.31 -13.09
N ASN A 13 -4.14 -6.01 -13.37
CA ASN A 13 -3.06 -5.08 -13.02
C ASN A 13 -3.31 -4.33 -11.69
N THR A 14 -4.32 -4.73 -10.92
CA THR A 14 -4.69 -4.08 -9.66
C THR A 14 -4.38 -4.97 -8.47
N VAL A 15 -3.73 -4.41 -7.46
CA VAL A 15 -3.39 -5.09 -6.20
C VAL A 15 -4.12 -4.42 -5.03
N TYR A 16 -4.68 -5.22 -4.14
CA TYR A 16 -5.48 -4.79 -3.01
C TYR A 16 -4.84 -5.26 -1.69
N LEU A 17 -4.87 -4.38 -0.70
CA LEU A 17 -4.75 -4.72 0.71
C LEU A 17 -6.14 -4.64 1.34
N ILE A 18 -6.57 -5.73 1.96
CA ILE A 18 -7.86 -5.93 2.61
C ILE A 18 -7.61 -6.06 4.11
N LEU A 19 -8.02 -5.05 4.86
CA LEU A 19 -8.00 -5.06 6.32
C LEU A 19 -9.34 -5.57 6.81
N ILE A 20 -9.31 -6.67 7.56
CA ILE A 20 -10.48 -7.36 8.09
C ILE A 20 -10.50 -7.11 9.59
N ARG A 21 -11.69 -6.86 10.16
CA ARG A 21 -11.91 -6.81 11.61
C ARG A 21 -12.83 -7.97 12.00
N GLY A 22 -12.42 -8.74 12.99
CA GLY A 22 -13.20 -9.89 13.46
C GLY A 22 -12.88 -10.29 14.90
N LYS A 23 -13.79 -11.06 15.49
CA LYS A 23 -13.59 -11.86 16.72
C LYS A 23 -14.72 -12.88 16.84
N ARG A 24 -15.91 -12.51 16.36
CA ARG A 24 -17.11 -13.37 16.27
C ARG A 24 -17.75 -13.37 14.87
N ARG A 25 -17.62 -12.26 14.15
CA ARG A 25 -18.01 -12.12 12.74
C ARG A 25 -16.97 -11.24 12.07
N GLU A 26 -16.48 -11.66 10.91
CA GLU A 26 -15.54 -10.90 10.11
C GLU A 26 -16.30 -9.87 9.26
N TYR A 27 -15.72 -8.69 9.12
CA TYR A 27 -16.16 -7.69 8.14
C TYR A 27 -14.97 -6.93 7.60
N ILE A 28 -15.13 -6.41 6.38
CA ILE A 28 -14.12 -5.60 5.72
C ILE A 28 -14.04 -4.25 6.42
N HIS A 29 -12.92 -4.00 7.10
CA HIS A 29 -12.67 -2.73 7.79
C HIS A 29 -12.23 -1.65 6.81
N ARG A 30 -11.35 -2.00 5.86
CA ARG A 30 -10.86 -1.08 4.83
C ARG A 30 -10.19 -1.85 3.69
N CYS A 31 -10.40 -1.38 2.47
CA CYS A 31 -9.62 -1.79 1.31
C CYS A 31 -8.72 -0.64 0.86
N ILE A 32 -7.53 -0.99 0.37
CA ILE A 32 -6.58 -0.07 -0.27
C ILE A 32 -6.16 -0.75 -1.58
N GLY A 33 -6.56 -0.20 -2.70
CA GLY A 33 -6.24 -0.73 -4.02
C GLY A 33 -5.28 0.16 -4.79
N PHE A 34 -4.35 -0.46 -5.52
CA PHE A 34 -3.40 0.20 -6.41
C PHE A 34 -3.44 -0.44 -7.80
N VAL A 35 -3.70 0.37 -8.82
CA VAL A 35 -3.58 0.01 -10.23
C VAL A 35 -2.13 0.23 -10.67
N ILE A 36 -1.54 -0.79 -11.29
CA ILE A 36 -0.17 -0.77 -11.80
C ILE A 36 -0.22 -0.64 -13.33
N ASN A 37 0.56 0.29 -13.88
CA ASN A 37 0.68 0.48 -15.32
C ASN A 37 2.12 0.84 -15.71
N GLY A 38 2.89 -0.16 -16.17
CA GLY A 38 4.32 0.00 -16.46
C GLY A 38 5.07 0.47 -15.21
N ASN A 39 5.61 1.69 -15.26
CA ASN A 39 6.31 2.33 -14.17
C ASN A 39 5.43 3.18 -13.22
N GLU A 40 4.11 3.18 -13.41
CA GLU A 40 3.16 3.95 -12.61
C GLU A 40 2.35 3.07 -11.65
N ILE A 41 2.04 3.63 -10.48
CA ILE A 41 1.13 3.07 -9.48
C ILE A 41 0.12 4.14 -9.09
N LYS A 42 -1.19 3.88 -9.22
CA LYS A 42 -2.25 4.83 -8.85
C LYS A 42 -3.22 4.18 -7.88
N SER A 43 -3.60 4.88 -6.82
CA SER A 43 -4.63 4.37 -5.92
C SER A 43 -5.99 4.41 -6.60
N ILE A 44 -6.82 3.40 -6.34
CA ILE A 44 -8.18 3.31 -6.91
C ILE A 44 -9.03 4.52 -6.51
N ASP A 45 -8.85 5.02 -5.29
CA ASP A 45 -9.55 6.19 -4.78
C ASP A 45 -9.02 7.53 -5.33
N GLY A 46 -8.08 7.50 -6.28
CA GLY A 46 -7.50 8.68 -6.95
C GLY A 46 -6.66 9.58 -6.04
N LYS A 47 -6.46 9.22 -4.76
CA LYS A 47 -5.79 10.10 -3.79
C LYS A 47 -4.28 10.12 -3.90
N VAL A 48 -3.68 9.10 -4.52
CA VAL A 48 -2.23 8.91 -4.55
C VAL A 48 -1.76 8.31 -5.86
N GLU A 49 -0.68 8.86 -6.41
CA GLU A 49 0.04 8.32 -7.56
C GLU A 49 1.55 8.25 -7.28
N ALA A 50 2.21 7.26 -7.88
CA ALA A 50 3.64 7.13 -7.91
C ALA A 50 4.14 6.79 -9.32
N ARG A 51 5.31 7.31 -9.69
CA ARG A 51 6.04 6.96 -10.92
C ARG A 51 7.46 6.58 -10.55
N LEU A 52 7.96 5.48 -11.11
CA LEU A 52 9.29 4.93 -10.83
C LEU A 52 10.18 4.98 -12.07
N PRO A 53 11.52 4.89 -11.91
CA PRO A 53 12.45 4.86 -13.05
C PRO A 53 12.51 3.49 -13.77
N PHE A 54 11.65 2.54 -13.40
CA PHE A 54 11.60 1.19 -13.95
C PHE A 54 10.16 0.65 -13.90
N ASP A 55 9.91 -0.42 -14.67
CA ASP A 55 8.64 -1.13 -14.65
C ASP A 55 8.40 -1.80 -13.29
N VAL A 56 7.19 -1.58 -12.76
CA VAL A 56 6.81 -2.06 -11.44
C VAL A 56 6.55 -3.55 -11.48
N ASP A 57 7.28 -4.28 -10.65
CA ASP A 57 7.04 -5.69 -10.36
C ASP A 57 5.83 -5.83 -9.40
N PRO A 58 4.68 -6.36 -9.86
CA PRO A 58 3.49 -6.48 -9.02
C PRO A 58 3.69 -7.37 -7.81
N GLU A 59 4.62 -8.33 -7.87
CA GLU A 59 4.89 -9.24 -6.74
C GLU A 59 5.51 -8.49 -5.57
N ILE A 60 6.40 -7.54 -5.84
CA ILE A 60 6.96 -6.67 -4.81
C ILE A 60 5.86 -5.79 -4.20
N VAL A 61 4.91 -5.30 -5.01
CA VAL A 61 3.77 -4.52 -4.52
C VAL A 61 2.89 -5.34 -3.58
N ILE A 62 2.53 -6.58 -3.96
CA ILE A 62 1.75 -7.51 -3.12
C ILE A 62 2.43 -7.72 -1.77
N ARG A 63 3.71 -8.08 -1.79
CA ARG A 63 4.46 -8.38 -0.57
C ARG A 63 4.67 -7.16 0.32
N ALA A 64 4.93 -5.99 -0.27
CA ALA A 64 5.03 -4.74 0.46
C ALA A 64 3.68 -4.31 1.07
N LEU A 65 2.57 -4.56 0.36
CA LEU A 65 1.23 -4.35 0.88
C LEU A 65 0.91 -5.28 2.05
N GLN A 66 1.34 -6.54 1.99
CA GLN A 66 1.22 -7.44 3.13
C GLN A 66 2.01 -6.88 4.33
N THR A 67 3.27 -6.50 4.14
CA THR A 67 4.11 -5.95 5.22
C THR A 67 3.50 -4.73 5.90
N ILE A 68 3.01 -3.76 5.11
CA ILE A 68 2.37 -2.57 5.69
C ILE A 68 1.00 -2.91 6.29
N GLY A 69 0.28 -3.89 5.74
CA GLY A 69 -0.96 -4.44 6.28
C GLY A 69 -0.76 -5.04 7.67
N ASP A 70 0.26 -5.89 7.84
CA ASP A 70 0.64 -6.49 9.13
C ASP A 70 0.96 -5.41 10.17
N TRP A 71 1.59 -4.32 9.74
CA TRP A 71 1.85 -3.19 10.62
C TRP A 71 0.57 -2.41 10.96
N PHE A 72 -0.31 -2.16 10.00
CA PHE A 72 -1.59 -1.49 10.24
C PHE A 72 -2.46 -2.27 11.23
N ILE A 73 -2.56 -3.60 11.11
CA ILE A 73 -3.37 -4.41 12.03
C ILE A 73 -2.83 -4.38 13.47
N LYS A 74 -1.50 -4.36 13.65
CA LYS A 74 -0.87 -4.17 14.97
C LYS A 74 -1.29 -2.82 15.57
N ARG A 75 -1.25 -1.74 14.80
CA ARG A 75 -1.64 -0.39 15.25
C ARG A 75 -3.14 -0.28 15.52
N LEU A 76 -3.98 -0.85 14.67
CA LEU A 76 -5.44 -0.90 14.85
C LEU A 76 -5.82 -1.68 16.12
N SER A 77 -5.17 -2.81 16.38
CA SER A 77 -5.38 -3.65 17.58
C SER A 77 -5.01 -2.92 18.88
N GLN A 78 -4.01 -2.02 18.83
CA GLN A 78 -3.60 -1.17 19.94
C GLN A 78 -4.51 0.05 20.18
N GLY A 79 -5.61 0.20 19.43
CA GLY A 79 -6.46 1.39 19.50
C GLY A 79 -5.84 2.65 18.90
N ARG A 80 -4.68 2.54 18.23
CA ARG A 80 -4.00 3.64 17.52
C ARG A 80 -4.60 3.86 16.13
N GLY A 81 -5.92 3.65 16.00
CA GLY A 81 -6.61 3.52 14.71
C GLY A 81 -6.86 4.82 13.94
N ARG A 82 -6.40 5.97 14.43
CA ARG A 82 -6.50 7.26 13.73
C ARG A 82 -5.39 7.46 12.69
N ILE A 83 -5.05 6.41 11.94
CA ILE A 83 -4.15 6.56 10.80
C ILE A 83 -5.02 7.07 9.64
N GLY A 84 -5.22 8.39 9.55
CA GLY A 84 -6.08 9.00 8.53
C GLY A 84 -5.58 8.87 7.09
N TYR A 85 -4.33 8.42 6.90
CA TYR A 85 -3.63 8.43 5.60
C TYR A 85 -3.04 7.05 5.26
N LEU A 86 -3.82 5.97 5.49
CA LEU A 86 -3.36 4.60 5.22
C LEU A 86 -2.90 4.41 3.77
N THR A 87 -3.65 4.92 2.78
CA THR A 87 -3.26 4.87 1.36
C THR A 87 -1.93 5.57 1.10
N GLU A 88 -1.72 6.76 1.68
CA GLU A 88 -0.44 7.48 1.53
C GLU A 88 0.73 6.75 2.19
N ILE A 89 0.51 6.15 3.36
CA ILE A 89 1.54 5.39 4.07
C ILE A 89 1.88 4.12 3.28
N ALA A 90 0.87 3.42 2.78
CA ALA A 90 1.03 2.22 1.97
C ALA A 90 1.87 2.51 0.73
N ILE A 91 1.57 3.56 -0.05
CA ILE A 91 2.38 3.85 -1.24
C ILE A 91 3.83 4.23 -0.91
N LYS A 92 4.07 4.96 0.18
CA LYS A 92 5.42 5.37 0.60
C LYS A 92 6.24 4.13 0.95
N HIS A 93 5.62 3.17 1.60
CA HIS A 93 6.22 1.87 1.90
C HIS A 93 6.46 1.05 0.63
N VAL A 94 5.47 0.93 -0.26
CA VAL A 94 5.60 0.22 -1.54
C VAL A 94 6.75 0.75 -2.38
N VAL A 95 6.82 2.08 -2.59
CA VAL A 95 7.91 2.71 -3.35
C VAL A 95 9.27 2.48 -2.69
N TYR A 96 9.34 2.57 -1.35
CA TYR A 96 10.57 2.26 -0.63
C TYR A 96 11.02 0.81 -0.85
N MET A 97 10.09 -0.15 -0.81
CA MET A 97 10.38 -1.57 -1.01
C MET A 97 10.76 -1.88 -2.45
N LEU A 98 10.08 -1.30 -3.43
CA LEU A 98 10.47 -1.39 -4.85
C LEU A 98 11.91 -0.92 -5.05
N CYS A 99 12.26 0.28 -4.57
CA CYS A 99 13.64 0.77 -4.65
C CYS A 99 14.65 -0.09 -3.87
N LYS A 100 14.23 -0.74 -2.78
CA LYS A 100 15.10 -1.61 -2.00
C LYS A 100 15.41 -2.90 -2.74
N GLU A 101 14.40 -3.52 -3.34
CA GLU A 101 14.57 -4.74 -4.11
C GLU A 101 15.28 -4.45 -5.43
N GLU A 102 15.05 -3.29 -6.05
CA GLU A 102 15.76 -2.91 -7.26
C GLU A 102 17.27 -2.76 -7.03
N LYS A 103 17.67 -2.24 -5.86
CA LYS A 103 19.08 -2.25 -5.44
C LYS A 103 19.67 -3.65 -5.45
N LYS A 104 18.91 -4.67 -5.05
CA LYS A 104 19.39 -6.05 -5.04
C LYS A 104 19.44 -6.65 -6.44
N LYS A 105 18.47 -6.32 -7.30
CA LYS A 105 18.35 -6.87 -8.66
C LYS A 105 19.35 -6.24 -9.63
N GLN A 106 19.43 -4.91 -9.68
CA GLN A 106 20.18 -4.16 -10.69
C GLN A 106 21.32 -3.30 -10.11
N GLY A 107 21.53 -3.32 -8.79
CA GLY A 107 22.59 -2.53 -8.15
C GLY A 107 22.31 -1.03 -8.03
N ILE A 108 21.12 -0.57 -8.43
CA ILE A 108 20.71 0.84 -8.32
C ILE A 108 20.64 1.22 -6.84
N LYS A 109 21.40 2.22 -6.40
CA LYS A 109 21.35 2.64 -5.00
C LYS A 109 19.92 3.03 -4.63
N GLN A 110 19.39 2.49 -3.54
CA GLN A 110 18.03 2.79 -3.09
C GLN A 110 17.77 4.29 -2.98
N THR A 111 18.74 5.08 -2.51
CA THR A 111 18.64 6.54 -2.42
C THR A 111 18.53 7.23 -3.78
N GLU A 112 19.15 6.68 -4.82
CA GLU A 112 19.10 7.16 -6.19
C GLU A 112 17.78 6.79 -6.85
N CYS A 113 17.32 5.55 -6.69
CA CYS A 113 15.98 5.12 -7.11
C CYS A 113 14.90 6.02 -6.50
N LEU A 114 15.00 6.27 -5.20
CA LEU A 114 14.10 7.17 -4.51
C LEU A 114 14.17 8.55 -5.18
N LYS A 115 15.33 9.20 -5.30
CA LYS A 115 15.46 10.52 -5.96
C LYS A 115 14.80 10.65 -7.34
N GLN A 116 14.82 9.58 -8.13
CA GLN A 116 14.24 9.53 -9.48
C GLN A 116 12.75 9.18 -9.49
N SER A 117 12.24 8.59 -8.41
CA SER A 117 10.82 8.28 -8.27
C SER A 117 10.02 9.55 -7.96
N GLU A 118 8.74 9.58 -8.31
CA GLU A 118 7.83 10.65 -7.93
C GLU A 118 6.65 10.04 -7.18
N VAL A 119 6.25 10.66 -6.07
CA VAL A 119 5.03 10.28 -5.34
C VAL A 119 4.24 11.55 -5.10
N LYS A 120 2.95 11.56 -5.47
CA LYS A 120 2.03 12.68 -5.26
C LYS A 120 0.79 12.18 -4.55
N THR A 121 0.32 12.95 -3.58
CA THR A 121 -0.97 12.71 -2.93
C THR A 121 -1.90 13.88 -3.18
N SER A 122 -3.14 13.78 -2.70
CA SER A 122 -4.09 14.91 -2.62
C SER A 122 -3.50 16.19 -1.97
N ARG A 123 -2.38 16.08 -1.24
CA ARG A 123 -1.69 17.19 -0.57
C ARG A 123 -0.47 17.70 -1.32
N GLY A 124 -0.20 17.17 -2.51
CA GLY A 124 0.94 17.52 -3.34
C GLY A 124 2.06 16.48 -3.32
N LYS A 125 3.24 16.90 -3.79
CA LYS A 125 4.40 16.02 -3.96
C LYS A 125 4.96 15.58 -2.60
N VAL A 126 5.13 14.28 -2.43
CA VAL A 126 5.74 13.67 -1.25
C VAL A 126 7.25 13.78 -1.38
N THR A 127 7.90 14.26 -0.34
CA THR A 127 9.37 14.32 -0.26
C THR A 127 9.96 13.04 0.32
N TRP A 128 11.22 12.74 0.00
CA TRP A 128 11.95 11.63 0.62
C TRP A 128 12.03 11.75 2.14
N LYS A 129 12.08 12.98 2.65
CA LYS A 129 12.01 13.26 4.09
C LYS A 129 10.75 12.64 4.71
N ALA A 130 9.60 12.73 4.05
CA ALA A 130 8.37 12.12 4.53
C ALA A 130 8.42 10.58 4.54
N ILE A 131 9.11 9.96 3.56
CA ILE A 131 9.34 8.51 3.54
C ILE A 131 10.28 8.09 4.67
N TYR A 132 11.40 8.79 4.88
CA TYR A 132 12.29 8.49 6.00
C TYR A 132 11.64 8.72 7.37
N GLN A 133 10.81 9.76 7.50
CA GLN A 133 10.03 10.02 8.71
C GLN A 133 9.05 8.89 9.02
N LEU A 134 8.46 8.21 8.03
CA LEU A 134 7.64 7.02 8.25
C LEU A 134 8.43 5.97 9.04
N TYR A 135 9.62 5.61 8.58
CA TYR A 135 10.46 4.60 9.24
C TYR A 135 11.09 5.08 10.55
N SER A 136 11.31 6.39 10.71
CA SER A 136 11.77 6.95 11.99
C SER A 136 10.67 6.89 13.06
N ASN A 137 9.41 7.10 12.66
CA ASN A 137 8.26 7.12 13.58
C ASN A 137 7.64 5.73 13.80
N ALA A 138 7.93 4.79 12.90
CA ALA A 138 7.48 3.41 12.94
C ALA A 138 8.68 2.47 13.02
N SER A 139 9.39 2.46 14.16
CA SER A 139 10.55 1.60 14.37
C SER A 139 10.23 0.10 14.32
N ASP A 140 8.97 -0.25 14.56
CA ASP A 140 8.39 -1.59 14.50
C ASP A 140 7.82 -1.96 13.11
N LEU A 141 7.90 -1.06 12.12
CA LEU A 141 7.58 -1.37 10.74
C LEU A 141 8.72 -2.20 10.14
N GLU A 142 8.37 -3.42 9.76
CA GLU A 142 9.29 -4.36 9.13
C GLU A 142 9.87 -3.75 7.84
N LYS A 143 11.17 -3.95 7.63
CA LYS A 143 11.89 -3.43 6.46
C LYS A 143 12.14 -4.52 5.43
N SER A 144 11.74 -5.76 5.70
CA SER A 144 11.73 -6.88 4.77
C SER A 144 10.33 -7.09 4.19
N LEU A 145 10.25 -7.84 3.09
CA LEU A 145 8.98 -8.22 2.47
C LEU A 145 8.38 -9.39 3.25
N SER A 146 7.09 -9.30 3.56
CA SER A 146 6.32 -10.38 4.19
C SER A 146 5.87 -11.39 3.13
N GLU A 147 5.62 -12.62 3.57
CA GLU A 147 4.91 -13.62 2.77
C GLU A 147 3.43 -13.23 2.64
N PRO A 148 2.87 -13.18 1.42
CA PRO A 148 1.47 -12.78 1.21
C PRO A 148 0.47 -13.71 1.91
N ASN A 149 -0.51 -13.13 2.59
CA ASN A 149 -1.71 -13.84 3.04
C ASN A 149 -2.85 -13.52 2.07
N TYR A 150 -3.09 -14.42 1.11
CA TYR A 150 -4.06 -14.14 0.05
C TYR A 150 -5.51 -14.19 0.54
N TRP A 151 -6.32 -13.28 0.01
CA TRP A 151 -7.77 -13.40 0.08
C TRP A 151 -8.24 -14.55 -0.81
N GLU A 152 -9.09 -15.41 -0.25
CA GLU A 152 -9.65 -16.56 -0.96
C GLU A 152 -11.01 -16.18 -1.55
N GLY A 153 -11.20 -16.46 -2.84
CA GLY A 153 -12.45 -16.19 -3.54
C GLY A 153 -12.48 -14.86 -4.29
N GLU A 154 -13.69 -14.35 -4.52
CA GLU A 154 -13.91 -13.11 -5.25
C GLU A 154 -13.55 -11.87 -4.42
N LEU A 155 -13.19 -10.77 -5.10
CA LEU A 155 -12.91 -9.50 -4.46
C LEU A 155 -14.17 -9.02 -3.70
N PRO A 156 -14.07 -8.69 -2.40
CA PRO A 156 -15.23 -8.22 -1.63
C PRO A 156 -15.88 -6.99 -2.26
N GLU A 157 -17.21 -6.91 -2.24
CA GLU A 157 -17.96 -5.79 -2.79
C GLU A 157 -17.53 -4.46 -2.17
N GLU A 158 -17.20 -4.43 -0.87
CA GLU A 158 -16.72 -3.24 -0.16
C GLU A 158 -15.39 -2.71 -0.72
N CYS A 159 -14.60 -3.56 -1.39
CA CYS A 159 -13.40 -3.13 -2.11
C CYS A 159 -13.71 -2.60 -3.52
N THR A 160 -14.86 -2.96 -4.10
CA THR A 160 -15.31 -2.50 -5.42
C THR A 160 -16.08 -1.19 -5.37
N VAL A 161 -16.87 -0.95 -4.33
CA VAL A 161 -17.69 0.29 -4.19
C VAL A 161 -16.82 1.54 -4.06
N GLN A 162 -15.55 1.41 -3.61
CA GLN A 162 -14.60 2.52 -3.58
C GLN A 162 -14.21 3.08 -4.97
N VAL A 163 -14.59 2.42 -6.06
CA VAL A 163 -14.40 2.91 -7.45
C VAL A 163 -15.53 3.87 -7.88
N SER A 164 -16.57 4.06 -7.07
CA SER A 164 -17.79 4.76 -7.49
C SER A 164 -17.93 6.12 -6.80
N GLU A 165 -17.39 7.17 -7.42
CA GLU A 165 -17.95 8.55 -7.48
C GLU A 165 -16.97 9.52 -8.17
N THR A 166 -16.67 9.27 -9.44
CA THR A 166 -16.31 10.33 -10.41
C THR A 166 -16.96 10.00 -11.75
N SER A 167 -18.29 10.06 -11.79
CA SER A 167 -18.98 10.45 -13.02
C SER A 167 -20.22 11.26 -12.63
N SER A 168 -20.07 12.57 -12.72
CA SER A 168 -21.18 13.46 -13.00
C SER A 168 -20.62 14.53 -13.91
N ASP A 169 -20.66 14.20 -15.19
CA ASP A 169 -20.85 15.21 -16.23
C ASP A 169 -22.03 16.10 -15.81
N LYS A 170 -21.75 17.39 -15.61
CA LYS A 170 -22.57 18.52 -16.02
C LYS A 170 -21.76 19.80 -15.95
#